data_AF-A0A966TU64-F1
#
_entry.id   AF-A0A966TU64-F1
#
_cell.length_a   1.000
_cell.length_b   1.000
_cell.length_c   1.000
_cell.angle_alpha   90.00
_cell.angle_beta   90.00
_cell.angle_gamma   90.00
#
_symmetry.space_group_name_H-M   'P 1'
#
loop_
_entity.id
_entity.type
_entity.pdbx_description
1 polymer ?
#
loop_
_entity_poly.entity_id
_entity_poly.type
_entity_poly.pdbx_seq_one_letter_code
_entity_poly.pdbx_strand_id
1 'polypeptide(L)' 'MVEYLVIKTSFGGGDSHTQQLLSALGEDQSITVVDLDSLGEADESWDQLVVQIVGSKRCICL' A
#
# COMPACT_ATOMS: atom_id res chain seq x y z
N MET A 1 -14.38 11.15 0.99
CA MET A 1 -13.33 10.24 1.47
C MET A 1 -12.62 9.67 0.25
N VAL A 2 -11.31 9.88 0.13
CA VAL A 2 -10.49 9.28 -0.92
C VAL A 2 -9.81 8.05 -0.35
N GLU A 3 -9.76 6.99 -1.14
CA GLU A 3 -9.11 5.73 -0.81
C GLU A 3 -7.75 5.65 -1.49
N TYR A 4 -6.72 5.32 -0.71
CA TYR A 4 -5.36 5.09 -1.20
C TYR A 4 -4.92 3.67 -0.86
N LEU A 5 -4.36 2.99 -1.85
CA LEU A 5 -3.54 1.81 -1.65
C LEU A 5 -2.06 2.23 -1.64
N VAL A 6 -1.37 1.96 -0.55
CA VAL A 6 0.07 2.20 -0.43
C VAL A 6 0.76 0.85 -0.46
N ILE A 7 1.62 0.64 -1.45
CA ILE A 7 2.40 -0.58 -1.62
C ILE A 7 3.83 -0.27 -1.23
N LYS A 8 4.30 -0.87 -0.14
CA LYS A 8 5.66 -0.71 0.38
C LYS A 8 6.54 -1.83 -0.17
N THR A 9 7.73 -1.45 -0.63
CA THR A 9 8.80 -2.34 -1.07
C THR A 9 10.06 -2.14 -0.22
N SER A 10 10.90 -3.16 -0.13
CA SER A 10 12.23 -3.11 0.50
C SER A 10 13.17 -2.05 -0.09
N PHE A 11 12.89 -1.58 -1.32
CA PHE A 11 13.67 -0.54 -2.00
C PHE A 11 13.16 0.89 -1.76
N GLY A 12 11.92 1.04 -1.28
CA GLY A 12 11.19 2.31 -1.21
C GLY A 12 11.48 3.26 -0.06
N GLY A 13 12.31 2.79 0.88
CA GLY A 13 12.52 3.44 2.15
C GLY A 13 11.61 2.85 3.23
N GLY A 14 12.23 2.56 4.37
CA GLY A 14 11.59 1.88 5.48
C GLY A 14 10.42 2.65 6.09
N ASP A 15 9.92 2.14 7.22
CA ASP A 15 8.68 2.62 7.86
C ASP A 15 8.60 4.14 8.07
N SER A 16 9.74 4.82 8.17
CA SER A 16 9.85 6.28 8.21
C SER A 16 9.18 7.00 7.03
N HIS A 17 9.43 6.58 5.78
CA HIS A 17 8.82 7.23 4.61
C HIS A 17 7.33 6.94 4.50
N THR A 18 6.93 5.73 4.86
CA THR A 18 5.51 5.35 4.92
C THR A 18 4.79 6.20 5.95
N GLN A 19 5.34 6.38 7.15
CA GLN A 19 4.74 7.24 8.18
C GLN A 19 4.66 8.71 7.76
N GLN A 20 5.67 9.24 7.07
CA GLN A 20 5.63 10.59 6.52
C GLN A 20 4.52 10.75 5.48
N LEU A 21 4.36 9.77 4.58
CA LEU A 21 3.28 9.77 3.59
C LEU A 21 1.90 9.71 4.27
N LEU A 22 1.71 8.81 5.23
CA LEU A 22 0.45 8.68 5.98
C LEU A 22 0.10 10.00 6.69
N SER A 23 1.09 10.65 7.30
CA SER A 23 0.91 11.94 7.96
C SER A 23 0.55 13.07 6.97
N ALA A 24 1.08 13.00 5.74
CA ALA A 24 0.80 13.99 4.69
C ALA A 24 -0.56 13.78 4.00
N LEU A 25 -1.04 12.54 3.90
CA LEU A 25 -2.36 12.22 3.33
C LEU A 25 -3.52 12.69 4.22
N GLY A 26 -3.28 12.84 5.52
CA GLY A 26 -4.24 13.36 6.50
C GLY A 26 -5.28 12.33 6.94
N GLU A 27 -5.99 12.62 8.05
CA GLU A 27 -6.89 11.68 8.74
C GLU A 27 -8.23 11.42 8.01
N ASP A 28 -8.61 12.26 7.05
CA ASP A 28 -9.87 12.15 6.31
C ASP A 28 -9.83 11.14 5.14
N GLN A 29 -8.72 10.41 4.98
CA GLN A 29 -8.51 9.43 3.93
C GLN A 29 -8.55 8.00 4.48
N SER A 30 -9.07 7.10 3.66
CA SER A 30 -8.96 5.66 3.92
C SER A 30 -7.69 5.15 3.26
N ILE A 31 -6.76 4.63 4.05
CA ILE A 31 -5.45 4.19 3.55
C ILE A 31 -5.26 2.72 3.89
N THR A 32 -5.01 1.91 2.86
CA THR A 32 -4.63 0.50 3.00
C THR A 32 -3.15 0.39 2.66
N VAL A 33 -2.35 -0.16 3.59
CA VAL A 33 -0.92 -0.36 3.38
C VAL A 33 -0.66 -1.84 3.17
N VAL A 34 0.02 -2.19 2.08
CA VAL A 34 0.48 -3.54 1.76
C VAL A 34 2.00 -3.54 1.75
N ASP A 35 2.61 -4.43 2.53
CA ASP A 35 4.05 -4.65 2.50
C ASP A 35 4.35 -5.83 1.56
N LEU A 36 4.94 -5.55 0.40
CA LEU A 36 5.28 -6.57 -0.60
C LEU A 36 6.28 -7.59 -0.08
N ASP A 37 7.17 -7.20 0.84
CA ASP A 37 8.16 -8.12 1.40
C ASP A 37 7.49 -9.12 2.37
N SER A 38 6.29 -8.78 2.87
CA SER A 38 5.46 -9.65 3.70
C SER A 38 4.53 -10.55 2.90
N LEU A 39 4.36 -10.29 1.59
CA LEU A 39 3.61 -11.18 0.71
C LEU A 39 4.40 -12.47 0.54
N GLY A 40 3.88 -13.57 1.10
CA GLY A 40 4.46 -14.89 0.86
C GLY A 40 4.42 -15.26 -0.63
N GLU A 41 5.25 -16.22 -1.02
CA GLU A 41 5.34 -16.68 -2.42
C GLU A 41 4.10 -17.43 -2.94
N ALA A 42 3.03 -17.50 -2.15
CA ALA A 42 1.80 -18.17 -2.55
C ALA A 42 1.02 -17.35 -3.59
N ASP A 43 0.62 -17.99 -4.68
CA ASP A 43 -0.18 -17.39 -5.76
C ASP A 43 -1.45 -16.69 -5.26
N GLU A 44 -2.11 -17.25 -4.22
CA GLU A 44 -3.32 -16.66 -3.62
C GLU A 44 -3.06 -15.26 -3.02
N SER A 45 -1.86 -15.01 -2.48
CA SER A 45 -1.49 -13.69 -1.94
C SER A 45 -1.38 -12.66 -3.07
N TRP A 46 -0.83 -13.08 -4.21
CA TRP A 46 -0.68 -12.24 -5.39
C TRP A 46 -2.03 -11.93 -6.04
N ASP A 47 -2.93 -12.92 -6.13
CA ASP A 47 -4.29 -12.71 -6.64
C ASP A 47 -5.06 -11.70 -5.79
N GLN A 48 -4.95 -11.79 -4.45
CA GLN A 48 -5.56 -10.81 -3.55
C GLN A 48 -4.98 -9.41 -3.73
N LEU A 49 -3.67 -9.29 -3.92
CA LEU A 49 -3.03 -8.00 -4.20
C LEU A 49 -3.52 -7.40 -5.52
N VAL A 50 -3.63 -8.21 -6.58
CA VAL A 50 -4.16 -7.75 -7.88
C VAL A 50 -5.59 -7.24 -7.73
N VAL A 51 -6.45 -7.94 -6.99
CA VAL A 51 -7.82 -7.50 -6.71
C VAL A 51 -7.82 -6.15 -5.97
N GLN A 52 -6.95 -5.96 -4.98
CA GLN A 52 -6.84 -4.69 -4.26
C GLN A 52 -6.36 -3.55 -5.16
N ILE A 53 -5.38 -3.80 -6.03
CA ILE A 53 -4.87 -2.81 -6.99
C ILE A 53 -5.98 -2.40 -7.96
N VAL A 54 -6.69 -3.37 -8.55
CA VAL A 54 -7.77 -3.10 -9.52
C VAL A 54 -8.96 -2.38 -8.85
N GLY A 55 -9.26 -2.71 -7.59
CA GLY A 55 -10.30 -2.03 -6.82
C GLY A 55 -9.93 -0.60 -6.39
N SER A 56 -8.65 -0.25 -6.40
CA SER A 56 -8.16 1.02 -5.89
C SER A 56 -8.17 2.12 -6.95
N LYS A 57 -8.68 3.29 -6.57
CA LYS A 57 -8.69 4.47 -7.46
C LYS A 57 -7.36 5.22 -7.48
N ARG A 58 -6.56 5.08 -6.41
CA ARG A 58 -5.26 5.73 -6.25
C ARG A 58 -4.30 4.76 -5.59
N CYS A 59 -3.15 4.57 -6.22
CA CYS A 59 -2.10 3.68 -5.74
C CYS A 59 -0.80 4.46 -5.63
N ILE A 60 -0.06 4.26 -4.54
CA ILE A 60 1.26 4.84 -4.31
C ILE A 60 2.21 3.69 -4.01
N CYS A 61 3.25 3.53 -4.84
CA CYS A 61 4.33 2.59 -4.58
C CYS A 61 5.49 3.34 -3.95
N LEU A 62 5.90 2.88 -2.77
CA LEU A 62 7.13 3.30 -2.12
C LEU A 62 8.14 2.18 -2.31
#